data_AF-A0A918GQ61-F1
#
_entry.id   AF-A0A918GQ61-F1
#
_cell.length_a   1.000
_cell.length_b   1.000
_cell.length_c   1.000
_cell.angle_alpha   90.00
_cell.angle_beta   90.00
_cell.angle_gamma   90.00
#
_symmetry.space_group_name_H-M   'P 1'
#
loop_
_entity.id
_entity.type
_entity.pdbx_description
1 polymer ?
#
loop_
_entity_poly.entity_id
_entity_poly.type
_entity_poly.pdbx_seq_one_letter_code
_entity_poly.pdbx_strand_id
1 'polypeptide(L)'
;MKFYLGTHQPSWLARDLGVPLLVSHHRLAGRRTLPRASGPWALDSGGFTELSLHGHWRTDTATYVQAVRRYATEIGHLDWAAPRDWMTEPHVLARTGLSLRTHQHRTVTDYLRLRDLAPELPIIPVLQGQTITDYHRCADLYEHHGINLAALPLVGIGSICRRQHTYEVEQIIHALAHRGYRLHAFGAKVLGLSRYATHLASSDSAAWSFRGRHLPGCAPGHRSESNCLRFALAWHRHLTDRVPEITPPVDTAAGIPPRPGNSSQPPNSGPARTRPRRPRSNCTQGARHGQQRSTSSRPPGRTPTTGTRQPSPTSPRR
;
A
#
# COMPACT_ATOMS: atom_id res chain seq x y z
N MET A 1 -6.16 -1.25 -19.51
CA MET A 1 -5.51 -1.20 -18.18
C MET A 1 -4.28 -0.29 -18.25
N LYS A 2 -4.08 0.62 -17.30
CA LYS A 2 -2.84 1.43 -17.20
C LYS A 2 -1.68 0.56 -16.68
N PHE A 3 -0.51 0.60 -17.33
CA PHE A 3 0.67 -0.16 -16.89
C PHE A 3 1.84 0.77 -16.56
N TYR A 4 2.21 0.84 -15.26
CA TYR A 4 3.32 1.67 -14.79
C TYR A 4 4.66 0.97 -15.00
N LEU A 5 5.59 1.65 -15.67
CA LEU A 5 6.96 1.20 -15.79
C LEU A 5 7.69 1.47 -14.47
N GLY A 6 7.89 0.40 -13.67
CA GLY A 6 8.67 0.48 -12.45
C GLY A 6 10.12 0.83 -12.76
N THR A 7 10.68 1.86 -12.11
CA THR A 7 12.06 2.30 -12.36
C THR A 7 12.79 2.74 -11.10
N HIS A 8 14.08 2.39 -11.03
CA HIS A 8 15.01 2.90 -10.03
C HIS A 8 15.76 4.15 -10.50
N GLN A 9 15.34 4.76 -11.62
CA GLN A 9 15.93 5.98 -12.19
C GLN A 9 14.98 7.18 -12.06
N PRO A 10 14.95 7.90 -10.91
CA PRO A 10 14.04 9.03 -10.72
C PRO A 10 14.17 10.13 -11.78
N SER A 11 15.36 10.35 -12.34
CA SER A 11 15.55 11.37 -13.39
C SER A 11 14.71 11.13 -14.64
N TRP A 12 14.20 9.91 -14.85
CA TRP A 12 13.29 9.60 -15.95
C TRP A 12 11.93 10.28 -15.81
N LEU A 13 11.53 10.69 -14.61
CA LEU A 13 10.32 11.49 -14.40
C LEU A 13 10.35 12.79 -15.21
N ALA A 14 11.52 13.42 -15.35
CA ALA A 14 11.68 14.68 -16.08
C ALA A 14 11.75 14.53 -17.61
N ARG A 15 11.48 13.33 -18.13
CA ARG A 15 11.52 13.04 -19.56
C ARG A 15 10.14 12.69 -20.05
N ASP A 16 9.74 13.29 -21.16
CA ASP A 16 8.52 12.85 -21.85
C ASP A 16 8.76 11.49 -22.51
N LEU A 17 8.32 10.43 -21.83
CA LEU A 17 8.49 9.04 -22.25
C LEU A 17 7.22 8.43 -22.84
N GLY A 18 6.08 9.14 -22.79
CA GLY A 18 4.77 8.62 -23.20
C GLY A 18 4.25 7.44 -22.37
N VAL A 19 4.88 7.11 -21.23
CA VAL A 19 4.47 5.99 -20.36
C VAL A 19 4.45 6.43 -18.90
N PRO A 20 3.50 5.96 -18.09
CA PRO A 20 3.47 6.29 -16.67
C PRO A 20 4.55 5.51 -15.91
N LEU A 21 5.16 6.14 -14.90
CA LEU A 21 6.26 5.54 -14.12
C LEU A 21 5.82 5.14 -12.72
N LEU A 22 6.44 4.11 -12.15
CA LEU A 22 6.35 3.82 -10.71
C LEU A 22 7.74 3.93 -10.08
N VAL A 23 7.86 4.79 -9.06
CA VAL A 23 9.14 5.12 -8.42
C VAL A 23 9.03 4.88 -6.92
N SER A 24 10.06 4.27 -6.33
CA SER A 24 10.08 3.97 -4.89
C SER A 24 10.55 5.16 -4.06
N HIS A 25 9.94 5.35 -2.89
CA HIS A 25 10.35 6.33 -1.86
C HIS A 25 11.85 6.25 -1.56
N HIS A 26 12.44 5.04 -1.51
CA HIS A 26 13.89 4.86 -1.30
C HIS A 26 14.77 5.56 -2.34
N ARG A 27 14.28 5.75 -3.56
CA ARG A 27 15.02 6.42 -4.64
C ARG A 27 14.90 7.94 -4.57
N LEU A 28 13.92 8.44 -3.80
CA LEU A 28 13.59 9.86 -3.68
C LEU A 28 14.02 10.47 -2.33
N ALA A 29 13.93 9.72 -1.24
CA ALA A 29 14.07 10.24 0.13
C ALA A 29 15.38 10.98 0.40
N GLY A 30 16.50 10.49 -0.16
CA GLY A 30 17.82 11.11 0.01
C GLY A 30 18.14 12.24 -0.99
N ARG A 31 17.22 12.59 -1.90
CA ARG A 31 17.52 13.57 -2.95
C ARG A 31 17.34 14.99 -2.43
N ARG A 32 18.37 15.82 -2.64
CA ARG A 32 18.31 17.28 -2.40
C ARG A 32 17.36 17.94 -3.39
N THR A 33 17.52 17.63 -4.68
CA THR A 33 16.65 18.11 -5.77
C THR A 33 15.82 16.97 -6.35
N LEU A 34 14.53 17.26 -6.58
CA LEU A 34 13.59 16.33 -7.18
C LEU A 34 13.38 16.66 -8.66
N PRO A 35 13.23 15.64 -9.53
CA PRO A 35 12.85 15.88 -10.93
C PRO A 35 11.41 16.40 -10.98
N ARG A 36 11.11 17.32 -11.91
CA ARG A 36 9.73 17.67 -12.23
C ARG A 36 9.19 16.66 -13.24
N ALA A 37 8.09 15.99 -12.94
CA ALA A 37 7.52 14.99 -13.82
C ALA A 37 6.93 15.64 -15.08
N SER A 38 7.16 15.04 -16.24
CA SER A 38 6.50 15.43 -17.50
C SER A 38 5.18 14.68 -17.74
N GLY A 39 4.82 13.74 -16.86
CA GLY A 39 3.63 12.91 -17.01
C GLY A 39 3.30 12.13 -15.74
N PRO A 40 2.21 11.33 -15.76
CA PRO A 40 1.69 10.64 -14.58
C PRO A 40 2.68 9.64 -14.00
N TRP A 41 2.75 9.56 -12.68
CA TRP A 41 3.54 8.55 -11.98
C TRP A 41 2.91 8.14 -10.66
N ALA A 42 3.28 6.97 -10.16
CA ALA A 42 2.85 6.44 -8.89
C ALA A 42 4.04 6.19 -7.95
N LEU A 43 3.78 6.32 -6.65
CA LEU A 43 4.80 6.14 -5.61
C LEU A 43 4.66 4.76 -4.96
N ASP A 44 5.72 3.97 -5.02
CA ASP A 44 5.92 2.83 -4.12
C ASP A 44 6.51 3.32 -2.78
N SER A 45 5.97 2.84 -1.67
CA SER A 45 6.41 3.21 -0.32
C SER A 45 7.76 2.60 0.05
N GLY A 46 8.19 1.55 -0.66
CA GLY A 46 9.43 0.83 -0.39
C GLY A 46 9.29 -0.29 0.64
N GLY A 47 8.06 -0.69 1.00
CA GLY A 47 7.79 -1.65 2.06
C GLY A 47 8.54 -2.97 1.90
N PHE A 48 8.64 -3.46 0.66
CA PHE A 48 9.46 -4.64 0.33
C PHE A 48 10.88 -4.52 0.86
N THR A 49 11.54 -3.39 0.61
CA THR A 49 12.93 -3.17 1.02
C THR A 49 13.02 -3.04 2.54
N GLU A 50 12.17 -2.21 3.16
CA GLU A 50 12.20 -1.98 4.61
C GLU A 50 11.97 -3.27 5.40
N LEU A 51 10.93 -4.04 5.06
CA LEU A 51 10.60 -5.24 5.83
C LEU A 51 11.55 -6.41 5.52
N SER A 52 11.99 -6.59 4.27
CA SER A 52 12.95 -7.66 3.96
C SER A 52 14.34 -7.38 4.56
N LEU A 53 14.80 -6.13 4.58
CA LEU A 53 16.14 -5.80 5.10
C LEU A 53 16.14 -5.57 6.61
N HIS A 54 15.11 -4.93 7.16
CA HIS A 54 15.11 -4.47 8.56
C HIS A 54 14.07 -5.17 9.43
N GLY A 55 13.06 -5.84 8.85
CA GLY A 55 11.98 -6.47 9.60
C GLY A 55 11.01 -5.48 10.25
N HIS A 56 11.14 -4.18 9.95
CA HIS A 56 10.27 -3.11 10.43
C HIS A 56 10.42 -1.88 9.54
N TRP A 57 9.44 -0.97 9.63
CA TRP A 57 9.52 0.36 9.03
C TRP A 57 10.39 1.27 9.89
N ARG A 58 11.44 1.83 9.30
CA ARG A 58 12.30 2.85 9.94
C ARG A 58 11.76 4.25 9.75
N THR A 59 11.16 4.52 8.58
CA THR A 59 10.47 5.78 8.31
C THR A 59 9.13 5.78 9.03
N ASP A 60 8.90 6.68 9.97
CA ASP A 60 7.61 6.83 10.65
C ASP A 60 6.51 7.43 9.74
N THR A 61 5.26 7.43 10.21
CA THR A 61 4.10 7.89 9.42
C THR A 61 4.20 9.37 9.05
N ALA A 62 4.59 10.23 9.98
CA ALA A 62 4.63 11.68 9.77
C ALA A 62 5.76 12.04 8.80
N THR A 63 6.92 11.41 8.95
CA THR A 63 8.06 11.54 8.04
C THR A 63 7.68 11.07 6.63
N TYR A 64 6.97 9.95 6.50
CA TYR A 64 6.50 9.48 5.20
C TYR A 64 5.51 10.46 4.56
N VAL A 65 4.52 10.95 5.31
CA VAL A 65 3.56 11.95 4.84
C VAL A 65 4.26 13.22 4.34
N GLN A 66 5.24 13.74 5.09
CA GLN A 66 6.01 14.91 4.68
C GLN A 66 6.74 14.66 3.35
N ALA A 67 7.32 13.47 3.19
CA ALA A 67 7.96 13.08 1.94
C ALA A 67 6.95 13.01 0.78
N VAL A 68 5.78 12.39 0.97
CA VAL A 68 4.74 12.29 -0.07
C VAL A 68 4.22 13.68 -0.45
N ARG A 69 3.97 14.59 0.50
CA ARG A 69 3.59 16.00 0.22
C ARG A 69 4.64 16.70 -0.63
N ARG A 70 5.91 16.53 -0.25
CA ARG A 70 7.04 17.08 -0.99
C ARG A 70 7.05 16.55 -2.43
N TYR A 71 6.86 15.25 -2.61
CA TYR A 71 6.83 14.64 -3.93
C TYR A 71 5.65 15.13 -4.76
N ALA A 72 4.44 15.16 -4.19
CA ALA A 72 3.25 15.67 -4.87
C ALA A 72 3.44 17.13 -5.34
N THR A 73 4.09 17.97 -4.54
CA THR A 73 4.31 19.39 -4.83
C THR A 73 5.47 19.65 -5.78
N GLU A 74 6.66 19.10 -5.49
CA GLU A 74 7.89 19.40 -6.25
C GLU A 74 8.01 18.58 -7.54
N ILE A 75 7.53 17.34 -7.54
CA ILE A 75 7.57 16.47 -8.73
C ILE A 75 6.33 16.74 -9.60
N GLY A 76 5.15 16.92 -9.00
CA GLY A 76 3.88 17.04 -9.73
C GLY A 76 3.41 15.71 -10.33
N HIS A 77 2.20 15.69 -10.91
CA HIS A 77 1.63 14.53 -11.64
C HIS A 77 1.60 13.19 -10.86
N LEU A 78 1.50 13.23 -9.53
CA LEU A 78 1.35 12.03 -8.72
C LEU A 78 -0.08 11.47 -8.87
N ASP A 79 -0.22 10.30 -9.50
CA ASP A 79 -1.51 9.60 -9.65
C ASP A 79 -1.98 9.02 -8.31
N TRP A 80 -1.09 8.34 -7.60
CA TRP A 80 -1.35 7.76 -6.27
C TRP A 80 -0.05 7.37 -5.56
N ALA A 81 -0.15 7.19 -4.24
CA ALA A 81 0.91 6.67 -3.39
C ALA A 81 0.48 5.40 -2.65
N ALA A 82 1.37 4.40 -2.60
CA ALA A 82 1.19 3.25 -1.74
C ALA A 82 1.30 3.65 -0.25
N PRO A 83 0.57 3.01 0.67
CA PRO A 83 0.75 3.20 2.11
C PRO A 83 2.00 2.45 2.60
N ARG A 84 2.33 2.54 3.89
CA ARG A 84 3.39 1.73 4.51
C ARG A 84 2.82 0.37 4.92
N ASP A 85 2.40 -0.39 3.91
CA ASP A 85 1.81 -1.71 4.08
C ASP A 85 2.80 -2.76 4.58
N TRP A 86 2.26 -3.88 5.05
CA TRP A 86 3.04 -4.99 5.59
C TRP A 86 2.82 -6.23 4.75
N MET A 87 3.74 -6.48 3.81
CA MET A 87 3.61 -7.60 2.89
C MET A 87 3.71 -8.95 3.61
N THR A 88 2.99 -9.93 3.10
CA THR A 88 2.75 -11.24 3.71
C THR A 88 3.48 -12.38 2.99
N GLU A 89 4.51 -12.11 2.18
CA GLU A 89 5.34 -13.19 1.65
C GLU A 89 6.02 -13.97 2.79
N PRO A 90 6.18 -15.30 2.67
CA PRO A 90 6.72 -16.13 3.75
C PRO A 90 8.06 -15.64 4.32
N HIS A 91 8.98 -15.20 3.46
CA HIS A 91 10.28 -14.69 3.89
C HIS A 91 10.18 -13.34 4.64
N VAL A 92 9.17 -12.51 4.37
CA VAL A 92 8.92 -11.26 5.10
C VAL A 92 8.30 -11.57 6.47
N LEU A 93 7.34 -12.48 6.53
CA LEU A 93 6.77 -12.96 7.80
C LEU A 93 7.86 -13.55 8.71
N ALA A 94 8.74 -14.38 8.13
CA ALA A 94 9.89 -14.92 8.85
C ALA A 94 10.85 -13.82 9.33
N ARG A 95 11.09 -12.78 8.50
CA ARG A 95 11.99 -11.67 8.84
C ARG A 95 11.46 -10.78 9.97
N THR A 96 10.15 -10.54 9.98
CA THR A 96 9.48 -9.70 10.98
C THR A 96 9.17 -10.48 12.26
N GLY A 97 9.03 -11.80 12.19
CA GLY A 97 8.56 -12.66 13.28
C GLY A 97 7.07 -12.49 13.60
N LEU A 98 6.30 -11.87 12.70
CA LEU A 98 4.89 -11.55 12.92
C LEU A 98 3.95 -12.44 12.12
N SER A 99 2.72 -12.57 12.60
CA SER A 99 1.69 -13.32 11.88
C SER A 99 1.16 -12.54 10.68
N LEU A 100 0.59 -13.26 9.71
CA LEU A 100 -0.14 -12.67 8.59
C LEU A 100 -1.26 -11.72 9.06
N ARG A 101 -1.99 -12.08 10.13
CA ARG A 101 -3.05 -11.24 10.71
C ARG A 101 -2.50 -9.95 11.27
N THR A 102 -1.34 -10.01 11.94
CA THR A 102 -0.65 -8.80 12.44
C THR A 102 -0.25 -7.89 11.28
N HIS A 103 0.22 -8.44 10.16
CA HIS A 103 0.53 -7.68 8.96
C HIS A 103 -0.72 -7.01 8.35
N GLN A 104 -1.83 -7.73 8.24
CA GLN A 104 -3.10 -7.15 7.78
C GLN A 104 -3.54 -5.99 8.68
N HIS A 105 -3.56 -6.19 10.00
CA HIS A 105 -3.94 -5.15 10.95
C HIS A 105 -3.04 -3.92 10.87
N ARG A 106 -1.71 -4.12 10.79
CA ARG A 106 -0.75 -3.01 10.67
C ARG A 106 -0.91 -2.25 9.34
N THR A 107 -1.20 -2.96 8.25
CA THR A 107 -1.48 -2.34 6.95
C THR A 107 -2.72 -1.46 7.01
N VAL A 108 -3.83 -1.97 7.53
CA VAL A 108 -5.08 -1.22 7.66
C VAL A 108 -4.92 -0.02 8.59
N THR A 109 -4.30 -0.23 9.76
CA THR A 109 -4.05 0.84 10.74
C THR A 109 -3.18 1.95 10.15
N ASP A 110 -2.15 1.59 9.39
CA ASP A 110 -1.28 2.56 8.75
C ASP A 110 -2.04 3.40 7.71
N TYR A 111 -2.81 2.75 6.83
CA TYR A 111 -3.65 3.46 5.86
C TYR A 111 -4.62 4.45 6.54
N LEU A 112 -5.31 4.02 7.60
CA LEU A 112 -6.22 4.89 8.35
C LEU A 112 -5.48 6.11 8.90
N ARG A 113 -4.31 5.90 9.53
CA ARG A 113 -3.49 6.98 10.07
C ARG A 113 -2.98 7.93 8.98
N LEU A 114 -2.56 7.40 7.83
CA LEU A 114 -2.12 8.21 6.69
C LEU A 114 -3.27 9.09 6.16
N ARG A 115 -4.46 8.52 6.03
CA ARG A 115 -5.67 9.24 5.60
C ARG A 115 -6.05 10.34 6.57
N ASP A 116 -5.93 10.10 7.88
CA ASP A 116 -6.22 11.11 8.90
C ASP A 116 -5.19 12.25 8.90
N LEU A 117 -3.90 11.93 8.70
CA LEU A 117 -2.81 12.92 8.71
C LEU A 117 -2.70 13.72 7.40
N ALA A 118 -3.12 13.13 6.28
CA ALA A 118 -2.98 13.72 4.96
C ALA A 118 -4.13 13.33 4.02
N PRO A 119 -5.37 13.77 4.32
CA PRO A 119 -6.55 13.45 3.51
C PRO A 119 -6.48 14.02 2.09
N GLU A 120 -5.62 15.00 1.84
CA GLU A 120 -5.41 15.62 0.53
C GLU A 120 -4.51 14.79 -0.41
N LEU A 121 -3.78 13.80 0.11
CA LEU A 121 -2.87 12.99 -0.70
C LEU A 121 -3.59 11.78 -1.29
N PRO A 122 -3.26 11.36 -2.53
CA PRO A 122 -3.89 10.23 -3.19
C PRO A 122 -3.29 8.89 -2.69
N ILE A 123 -3.35 8.64 -1.38
CA ILE A 123 -2.88 7.37 -0.79
C ILE A 123 -3.97 6.31 -0.93
N ILE A 124 -3.64 5.18 -1.55
CA ILE A 124 -4.59 4.08 -1.78
C ILE A 124 -4.51 3.03 -0.66
N PRO A 125 -5.60 2.34 -0.29
CA PRO A 125 -5.50 1.19 0.58
C PRO A 125 -4.86 0.01 -0.16
N VAL A 126 -4.23 -0.89 0.59
CA VAL A 126 -3.65 -2.12 0.04
C VAL A 126 -4.17 -3.32 0.81
N LEU A 127 -4.68 -4.30 0.06
CA LEU A 127 -5.09 -5.60 0.56
C LEU A 127 -3.87 -6.54 0.62
N GLN A 128 -3.72 -7.23 1.75
CA GLN A 128 -2.64 -8.17 2.03
C GLN A 128 -3.19 -9.56 2.34
N GLY A 129 -2.51 -10.61 1.88
CA GLY A 129 -2.95 -11.98 2.10
C GLY A 129 -2.11 -13.04 1.39
N GLN A 130 -2.33 -14.29 1.78
CA GLN A 130 -1.75 -15.47 1.12
C GLN A 130 -2.83 -16.24 0.34
N THR A 131 -4.00 -16.46 0.91
CA THR A 131 -5.13 -17.12 0.22
C THR A 131 -6.21 -16.13 -0.18
N ILE A 132 -7.15 -16.54 -1.05
CA ILE A 132 -8.37 -15.75 -1.37
C ILE A 132 -9.06 -15.31 -0.08
N THR A 133 -9.28 -16.24 0.85
CA THR A 133 -9.89 -15.98 2.16
C THR A 133 -9.11 -14.95 2.98
N ASP A 134 -7.78 -14.92 2.90
CA ASP A 134 -6.99 -13.89 3.57
C ASP A 134 -7.25 -12.50 2.99
N TYR A 135 -7.32 -12.36 1.66
CA TYR A 135 -7.62 -11.07 1.04
C TYR A 135 -9.04 -10.59 1.37
N HIS A 136 -10.04 -11.48 1.36
CA HIS A 136 -11.39 -11.12 1.79
C HIS A 136 -11.38 -10.62 3.24
N ARG A 137 -10.72 -11.33 4.15
CA ARG A 137 -10.62 -10.89 5.55
C ARG A 137 -9.89 -9.55 5.70
N CYS A 138 -8.89 -9.26 4.88
CA CYS A 138 -8.23 -7.95 4.87
C CYS A 138 -9.19 -6.85 4.42
N ALA A 139 -10.01 -7.12 3.39
CA ALA A 139 -11.02 -6.19 2.91
C ALA A 139 -12.11 -5.97 3.97
N ASP A 140 -12.60 -7.03 4.61
CA ASP A 140 -13.59 -6.94 5.69
C ASP A 140 -13.05 -6.13 6.87
N LEU A 141 -11.73 -6.19 7.14
CA LEU A 141 -11.09 -5.37 8.17
C LEU A 141 -11.11 -3.87 7.80
N TYR A 142 -10.89 -3.50 6.55
CA TYR A 142 -11.06 -2.12 6.09
C TYR A 142 -12.53 -1.66 6.22
N GLU A 143 -13.47 -2.50 5.79
CA GLU A 143 -14.91 -2.21 5.84
C GLU A 143 -15.43 -2.07 7.27
N HIS A 144 -14.92 -2.88 8.20
CA HIS A 144 -15.20 -2.76 9.63
C HIS A 144 -14.82 -1.37 10.18
N HIS A 145 -13.77 -0.75 9.64
CA HIS A 145 -13.36 0.62 9.96
C HIS A 145 -14.09 1.70 9.11
N GLY A 146 -15.19 1.34 8.45
CA GLY A 146 -16.01 2.26 7.67
C GLY A 146 -15.41 2.64 6.31
N ILE A 147 -14.43 1.89 5.81
CA ILE A 147 -13.85 2.11 4.48
C ILE A 147 -14.66 1.36 3.43
N ASN A 148 -15.45 2.09 2.63
CA ASN A 148 -16.08 1.50 1.45
C ASN A 148 -15.05 1.35 0.32
N LEU A 149 -14.38 0.21 0.26
CA LEU A 149 -13.34 -0.09 -0.73
C LEU A 149 -13.84 -0.02 -2.19
N ALA A 150 -15.10 -0.39 -2.45
CA ALA A 150 -15.68 -0.36 -3.79
C ALA A 150 -15.95 1.07 -4.30
N ALA A 151 -16.10 2.05 -3.39
CA ALA A 151 -16.25 3.45 -3.75
C ALA A 151 -14.91 4.20 -3.93
N LEU A 152 -13.79 3.56 -3.62
CA LEU A 152 -12.47 4.18 -3.77
C LEU A 152 -11.99 4.11 -5.23
N PRO A 153 -11.21 5.11 -5.69
CA PRO A 153 -10.76 5.17 -7.08
C PRO A 153 -9.82 4.02 -7.45
N LEU A 154 -9.10 3.47 -6.46
CA LEU A 154 -8.14 2.40 -6.64
C LEU A 154 -7.86 1.69 -5.30
N VAL A 155 -7.69 0.37 -5.35
CA VAL A 155 -7.30 -0.50 -4.24
C VAL A 155 -6.13 -1.36 -4.68
N GLY A 156 -5.02 -1.31 -3.94
CA GLY A 156 -3.83 -2.11 -4.23
C GLY A 156 -3.94 -3.55 -3.76
N ILE A 157 -3.30 -4.46 -4.46
CA ILE A 157 -3.14 -5.87 -4.09
C ILE A 157 -1.65 -6.14 -3.87
N GLY A 158 -1.25 -6.29 -2.61
CA GLY A 158 0.12 -6.62 -2.23
C GLY A 158 0.39 -8.13 -2.26
N SER A 159 1.64 -8.54 -2.02
CA SER A 159 2.02 -9.96 -1.81
C SER A 159 1.72 -10.95 -2.95
N ILE A 160 1.54 -10.47 -4.18
CA ILE A 160 1.34 -11.32 -5.37
C ILE A 160 2.60 -11.50 -6.22
N CYS A 161 3.57 -10.58 -6.12
CA CYS A 161 4.75 -10.50 -7.00
C CYS A 161 5.59 -11.79 -7.05
N ARG A 162 5.85 -12.43 -5.91
CA ARG A 162 6.71 -13.63 -5.81
C ARG A 162 6.00 -14.96 -5.96
N ARG A 163 4.70 -14.96 -6.24
CA ARG A 163 3.93 -16.21 -6.38
C ARG A 163 4.29 -16.94 -7.67
N GLN A 164 4.53 -18.24 -7.56
CA GLN A 164 4.90 -19.06 -8.72
C GLN A 164 3.71 -19.40 -9.61
N HIS A 165 2.51 -19.54 -9.02
CA HIS A 165 1.31 -20.00 -9.71
C HIS A 165 0.45 -18.83 -10.19
N THR A 166 0.45 -18.59 -11.50
CA THR A 166 -0.37 -17.53 -12.15
C THR A 166 -1.87 -17.77 -12.01
N TYR A 167 -2.30 -19.02 -11.84
CA TYR A 167 -3.71 -19.38 -11.60
C TYR A 167 -4.22 -18.89 -10.24
N GLU A 168 -3.44 -19.07 -9.17
CA GLU A 168 -3.84 -18.61 -7.84
C GLU A 168 -4.00 -17.08 -7.80
N VAL A 169 -3.07 -16.36 -8.45
CA VAL A 169 -3.13 -14.89 -8.58
C VAL A 169 -4.38 -14.45 -9.36
N GLU A 170 -4.70 -15.13 -10.45
CA GLU A 170 -5.92 -14.87 -11.22
C GLU A 170 -7.17 -15.06 -10.35
N GLN A 171 -7.28 -16.16 -9.60
CA GLN A 171 -8.45 -16.42 -8.75
C GLN A 171 -8.61 -15.37 -7.65
N ILE A 172 -7.50 -14.90 -7.05
CA ILE A 172 -7.52 -13.79 -6.09
C ILE A 172 -8.03 -12.50 -6.74
N ILE A 173 -7.48 -12.13 -7.90
CA ILE A 173 -7.88 -10.90 -8.60
C ILE A 173 -9.35 -10.97 -9.00
N HIS A 174 -9.80 -12.11 -9.54
CA HIS A 174 -11.20 -12.33 -9.90
C HIS A 174 -12.13 -12.20 -8.70
N ALA A 175 -11.81 -12.85 -7.58
CA ALA A 175 -12.60 -12.78 -6.35
C ALA A 175 -12.70 -11.35 -5.80
N LEU A 176 -11.61 -10.57 -5.86
CA LEU A 176 -11.60 -9.17 -5.45
C LEU A 176 -12.34 -8.26 -6.43
N ALA A 177 -12.23 -8.50 -7.74
CA ALA A 177 -12.97 -7.75 -8.75
C ALA A 177 -14.48 -7.96 -8.62
N HIS A 178 -14.93 -9.17 -8.25
CA HIS A 178 -16.33 -9.46 -7.94
C HIS A 178 -16.89 -8.68 -6.74
N ARG A 179 -16.03 -8.16 -5.86
CA ARG A 179 -16.45 -7.22 -4.81
C ARG A 179 -16.63 -5.78 -5.32
N GLY A 180 -16.43 -5.54 -6.63
CA GLY A 180 -16.56 -4.23 -7.26
C GLY A 180 -15.32 -3.34 -7.12
N TYR A 181 -14.17 -3.91 -6.75
CA TYR A 181 -12.96 -3.13 -6.50
C TYR A 181 -12.26 -2.73 -7.80
N ARG A 182 -11.78 -1.47 -7.86
CA ARG A 182 -10.87 -0.99 -8.91
C ARG A 182 -9.44 -1.33 -8.51
N LEU A 183 -8.86 -2.37 -9.12
CA LEU A 183 -7.65 -2.99 -8.59
C LEU A 183 -6.35 -2.49 -9.22
N HIS A 184 -5.32 -2.30 -8.38
CA HIS A 184 -3.92 -2.19 -8.78
C HIS A 184 -3.14 -3.44 -8.35
N ALA A 185 -2.56 -4.17 -9.30
CA ALA A 185 -1.74 -5.34 -9.00
C ALA A 185 -0.25 -4.96 -8.90
N PHE A 186 0.31 -4.96 -7.68
CA PHE A 186 1.72 -4.62 -7.44
C PHE A 186 2.66 -5.70 -7.97
N GLY A 187 3.60 -5.31 -8.83
CA GLY A 187 4.66 -6.19 -9.33
C GLY A 187 4.15 -7.44 -10.04
N ALA A 188 3.04 -7.35 -10.78
CA ALA A 188 2.44 -8.50 -11.45
C ALA A 188 3.42 -9.12 -12.47
N LYS A 189 3.41 -10.45 -12.56
CA LYS A 189 4.19 -11.16 -13.58
C LYS A 189 3.56 -10.95 -14.94
N VAL A 190 4.37 -10.50 -15.91
CA VAL A 190 3.96 -10.25 -17.31
C VAL A 190 3.17 -11.42 -17.90
N LEU A 191 3.64 -12.66 -17.69
CA LEU A 191 2.98 -13.87 -18.21
C LEU A 191 1.58 -14.10 -17.61
N GLY A 192 1.36 -13.67 -16.37
CA GLY A 192 0.05 -13.79 -15.73
C GLY A 192 -0.94 -12.72 -16.18
N LEU A 193 -0.45 -11.52 -16.54
CA LEU A 193 -1.30 -10.37 -16.86
C LEU A 193 -2.29 -10.65 -17.99
N SER A 194 -1.92 -11.40 -19.03
CA SER A 194 -2.86 -11.74 -20.11
C SER A 194 -4.10 -12.49 -19.64
N ARG A 195 -4.05 -13.14 -18.47
CA ARG A 195 -5.15 -13.94 -17.91
C ARG A 195 -6.13 -13.11 -17.07
N TYR A 196 -5.66 -12.03 -16.45
CA TYR A 196 -6.46 -11.27 -15.48
C TYR A 196 -6.41 -9.75 -15.65
N ALA A 197 -5.75 -9.22 -16.68
CA ALA A 197 -5.67 -7.78 -16.92
C ALA A 197 -7.06 -7.13 -17.09
N THR A 198 -8.05 -7.86 -17.63
CA THR A 198 -9.47 -7.47 -17.73
C THR A 198 -10.10 -7.05 -16.41
N HIS A 199 -9.56 -7.55 -15.29
CA HIS A 199 -10.03 -7.28 -13.94
C HIS A 199 -9.20 -6.23 -13.20
N LEU A 200 -8.20 -5.61 -13.85
CA LEU A 200 -7.31 -4.64 -13.26
C LEU A 200 -7.52 -3.25 -13.85
N ALA A 201 -7.60 -2.24 -12.99
CA ALA A 201 -7.51 -0.85 -13.41
C ALA A 201 -6.07 -0.49 -13.78
N SER A 202 -5.10 -0.99 -13.00
CA SER A 202 -3.68 -0.83 -13.31
C SER A 202 -2.78 -1.93 -12.75
N SER A 203 -1.53 -1.96 -13.20
CA SER A 203 -0.46 -2.79 -12.64
C SER A 203 0.90 -2.14 -12.88
N ASP A 204 1.94 -2.60 -12.19
CA ASP A 204 3.31 -2.17 -12.41
C ASP A 204 4.26 -3.37 -12.50
N SER A 205 5.44 -3.13 -13.07
CA SER A 205 6.58 -4.03 -12.86
C SER A 205 7.90 -3.35 -13.19
N ALA A 206 8.95 -3.73 -12.46
CA ALA A 206 10.35 -3.43 -12.75
C ALA A 206 11.12 -4.64 -13.35
N ALA A 207 10.41 -5.67 -13.83
CA ALA A 207 11.01 -6.92 -14.32
C ALA A 207 11.99 -6.72 -15.49
N TRP A 208 11.82 -5.66 -16.29
CA TRP A 208 12.78 -5.27 -17.34
C TRP A 208 14.18 -5.11 -16.78
N SER A 209 14.35 -4.48 -15.61
CA SER A 209 15.69 -4.21 -15.07
C SER A 209 16.36 -5.51 -14.63
N PHE A 210 15.61 -6.42 -14.01
CA PHE A 210 16.11 -7.74 -13.61
C PHE A 210 16.51 -8.58 -14.82
N ARG A 211 15.68 -8.60 -15.87
CA ARG A 211 16.04 -9.25 -17.15
C ARG A 211 17.29 -8.62 -17.75
N GLY A 212 17.35 -7.28 -17.77
CA GLY A 212 18.43 -6.52 -18.37
C GLY A 212 19.79 -6.73 -17.70
N ARG A 213 19.86 -7.20 -16.44
CA ARG A 213 21.14 -7.56 -15.79
C ARG A 213 21.90 -8.66 -16.52
N HIS A 214 21.19 -9.53 -17.24
CA HIS A 214 21.74 -10.68 -17.93
C HIS A 214 21.86 -10.46 -19.45
N LEU A 215 21.54 -9.26 -19.93
CA LEU A 215 21.64 -8.90 -21.34
C LEU A 215 22.82 -7.93 -21.53
N PRO A 216 23.63 -8.13 -22.58
CA PRO A 216 24.70 -7.19 -22.91
C PRO A 216 24.10 -5.83 -23.25
N GLY A 217 24.79 -4.75 -22.88
CA GLY A 217 24.30 -3.42 -23.19
C GLY A 217 24.35 -3.12 -24.69
N CYS A 218 23.39 -2.33 -25.13
CA CYS A 218 23.07 -2.12 -26.53
C CYS A 218 23.98 -1.13 -27.27
N ALA A 219 25.12 -0.76 -26.68
CA ALA A 219 26.11 0.16 -27.24
C ALA A 219 27.49 -0.08 -26.59
N PRO A 220 28.60 0.30 -27.25
CA PRO A 220 29.93 0.26 -26.64
C PRO A 220 29.97 0.99 -25.28
N GLY A 221 30.60 0.38 -24.28
CA GLY A 221 30.68 0.92 -22.91
C GLY A 221 29.42 0.74 -22.05
N HIS A 222 28.30 0.34 -22.64
CA HIS A 222 27.08 0.01 -21.89
C HIS A 222 27.17 -1.45 -21.44
N ARG A 223 27.39 -1.68 -20.13
CA ARG A 223 27.69 -3.03 -19.61
C ARG A 223 26.49 -3.98 -19.62
N SER A 224 25.31 -3.51 -19.23
CA SER A 224 24.09 -4.32 -19.23
C SER A 224 22.84 -3.47 -19.32
N GLU A 225 21.76 -4.08 -19.83
CA GLU A 225 20.46 -3.41 -20.02
C GLU A 225 19.72 -3.07 -18.73
N SER A 226 20.26 -3.43 -17.56
CA SER A 226 19.62 -3.23 -16.26
C SER A 226 19.28 -1.78 -15.92
N ASN A 227 19.90 -0.81 -16.59
CA ASN A 227 19.68 0.63 -16.39
C ASN A 227 19.25 1.35 -17.69
N CYS A 228 18.95 0.60 -18.74
CA CYS A 228 18.80 1.16 -20.07
C CYS A 228 17.38 1.62 -20.34
N LEU A 229 17.23 2.91 -20.63
CA LEU A 229 15.93 3.46 -20.99
C LEU A 229 15.39 2.85 -22.29
N ARG A 230 16.22 2.70 -23.33
CA ARG A 230 15.78 2.15 -24.62
C ARG A 230 15.20 0.75 -24.45
N PHE A 231 15.88 -0.09 -23.68
CA PHE A 231 15.41 -1.44 -23.39
C PHE A 231 14.15 -1.44 -22.51
N ALA A 232 14.08 -0.59 -21.48
CA ALA A 232 12.90 -0.47 -20.62
C ALA A 232 11.64 -0.08 -21.42
N LEU A 233 11.75 0.90 -22.32
CA LEU A 233 10.65 1.35 -23.18
C LEU A 233 10.27 0.30 -24.23
N ALA A 234 11.25 -0.37 -24.84
CA ALA A 234 10.97 -1.47 -25.76
C ALA A 234 10.24 -2.63 -25.06
N TRP A 235 10.66 -2.97 -23.84
CA TRP A 235 10.01 -3.98 -23.02
C TRP A 235 8.58 -3.57 -22.61
N HIS A 236 8.37 -2.30 -22.25
CA HIS A 236 7.05 -1.78 -21.89
C HIS A 236 6.07 -1.86 -23.06
N ARG A 237 6.46 -1.36 -24.26
CA ARG A 237 5.63 -1.46 -25.48
C ARG A 237 5.25 -2.89 -25.80
N HIS A 238 6.22 -3.80 -25.81
CA HIS A 238 5.98 -5.22 -26.07
C HIS A 238 5.01 -5.87 -25.08
N LEU A 239 4.98 -5.40 -23.82
CA LEU A 239 4.04 -5.86 -22.82
C LEU A 239 2.64 -5.32 -23.10
N THR A 240 2.51 -4.02 -23.33
CA THR A 240 1.22 -3.37 -23.54
C THR A 240 0.56 -3.81 -24.84
N ASP A 241 1.31 -4.08 -25.90
CA ASP A 241 0.79 -4.60 -27.18
C ASP A 241 0.12 -5.98 -27.04
N ARG A 242 0.42 -6.71 -25.96
CA ARG A 242 -0.10 -8.07 -25.68
C ARG A 242 -1.20 -8.10 -24.64
N VAL A 243 -1.50 -6.96 -24.00
CA VAL A 243 -2.52 -6.85 -22.95
C VAL A 243 -3.66 -5.98 -23.50
N PRO A 244 -4.91 -6.46 -23.54
CA PRO A 244 -6.02 -5.68 -24.08
C PRO A 244 -6.15 -4.30 -23.42
N GLU A 245 -6.34 -3.26 -24.24
CA GLU A 245 -6.73 -1.94 -23.75
C GLU A 245 -8.14 -2.01 -23.17
N ILE A 246 -8.23 -2.04 -21.84
CA ILE A 246 -9.48 -1.75 -21.14
C ILE A 246 -9.51 -0.24 -20.90
N THR A 247 -10.37 0.45 -21.64
CA THR A 247 -10.75 1.83 -21.38
C THR A 247 -11.54 1.85 -20.07
N PRO A 248 -11.15 2.66 -19.06
CA PRO A 248 -12.01 2.84 -17.90
C PRO A 248 -13.35 3.43 -18.37
N PRO A 249 -14.49 3.08 -17.74
CA PRO A 249 -15.72 3.80 -17.99
C PRO A 249 -15.46 5.28 -17.72
N VAL A 250 -15.80 6.11 -18.70
CA VAL A 250 -15.76 7.57 -18.55
C VAL A 250 -16.74 7.91 -17.42
N ASP A 251 -16.23 8.46 -16.32
CA ASP A 251 -17.07 9.12 -15.32
C ASP A 251 -17.76 10.28 -16.03
N THR A 252 -18.98 10.05 -16.50
CA THR A 252 -19.91 11.11 -16.90
C THR A 252 -20.53 11.71 -15.64
N ALA A 253 -19.69 12.16 -14.71
CA ALA A 253 -20.08 13.13 -13.71
C ALA A 253 -19.94 14.54 -14.31
N ALA A 254 -20.74 14.81 -15.35
CA ALA A 254 -21.01 16.17 -15.77
C ALA A 254 -21.71 16.88 -14.61
N GLY A 255 -21.16 18.03 -14.21
CA GLY A 255 -21.58 18.78 -13.04
C GLY A 255 -23.08 19.03 -13.00
N ILE A 256 -23.70 18.64 -11.89
CA ILE A 256 -24.97 19.20 -11.47
C ILE A 256 -24.66 20.60 -10.93
N PRO A 257 -25.11 21.69 -11.56
CA PRO A 257 -24.95 23.02 -10.99
C PRO A 257 -25.78 23.10 -9.70
N PRO A 258 -25.32 23.82 -8.66
CA PRO A 258 -26.09 24.00 -7.45
C PRO A 258 -27.40 24.72 -7.77
N ARG A 259 -28.53 24.17 -7.31
CA ARG A 259 -29.83 24.84 -7.38
C ARG A 259 -29.74 26.20 -6.67
N PRO A 260 -30.25 27.29 -7.25
CA PRO A 260 -30.37 28.55 -6.53
C PRO A 260 -31.31 28.37 -5.34
N GLY A 261 -30.80 28.71 -4.15
CA GLY A 261 -31.56 28.64 -2.90
C GLY A 261 -32.72 29.63 -2.91
N ASN A 262 -33.91 29.15 -2.54
CA ASN A 262 -35.03 30.01 -2.22
C ASN A 262 -34.74 30.74 -0.91
N SER A 263 -34.54 32.04 -1.01
CA SER A 263 -34.61 32.97 0.10
C SER A 263 -36.06 33.12 0.57
N SER A 264 -36.34 32.71 1.80
CA SER A 264 -37.51 33.21 2.55
C SER A 264 -37.08 33.49 3.98
N GLN A 265 -37.30 34.74 4.37
CA GLN A 265 -36.94 35.43 5.61
C GLN A 265 -37.51 34.80 6.89
N PRO A 266 -36.96 35.15 8.08
CA PRO A 266 -37.37 34.59 9.36
C PRO A 266 -38.64 35.29 9.91
N PRO A 267 -39.44 34.63 10.77
CA PRO A 267 -40.53 35.32 11.44
C PRO A 267 -40.03 36.15 12.62
N ASN A 268 -40.63 37.34 12.70
CA ASN A 268 -40.49 38.39 13.71
C ASN A 268 -40.56 37.90 15.16
N SER A 269 -39.74 38.54 15.99
CA SER A 269 -39.83 38.59 17.44
C SER A 269 -40.80 39.68 17.90
N GLY A 270 -41.61 39.38 18.93
CA GLY A 270 -42.42 40.34 19.67
C GLY A 270 -43.04 39.69 20.92
N PRO A 271 -43.17 40.39 22.07
CA PRO A 271 -42.93 39.80 23.38
C PRO A 271 -44.19 39.58 24.23
N ALA A 272 -44.20 38.54 25.07
CA ALA A 272 -45.17 38.40 26.15
C ALA A 272 -44.53 37.99 27.49
N ARG A 273 -44.75 38.89 28.45
CA ARG A 273 -44.38 38.99 29.87
C ARG A 273 -44.75 37.80 30.78
N THR A 274 -43.97 37.70 31.89
CA THR A 274 -44.31 37.34 33.29
C THR A 274 -44.71 35.88 33.61
N ARG A 275 -44.32 35.20 34.70
CA ARG A 275 -43.46 35.40 35.91
C ARG A 275 -43.28 34.00 36.59
N PRO A 276 -42.63 33.82 37.77
CA PRO A 276 -41.61 32.79 37.99
C PRO A 276 -42.08 31.56 38.80
N ARG A 277 -41.30 30.47 38.77
CA ARG A 277 -41.17 29.56 39.93
C ARG A 277 -39.75 29.02 40.04
N ARG A 278 -39.20 29.20 41.24
CA ARG A 278 -37.86 28.81 41.71
C ARG A 278 -37.94 27.42 42.41
N PRO A 279 -36.84 26.88 42.95
CA PRO A 279 -36.28 25.58 42.56
C PRO A 279 -36.61 24.45 43.54
N ARG A 280 -36.28 23.20 43.18
CA ARG A 280 -35.96 22.19 44.19
C ARG A 280 -34.62 21.53 43.91
N SER A 281 -33.84 21.57 44.98
CA SER A 281 -32.51 21.08 45.20
C SER A 281 -32.53 19.65 45.76
N ASN A 282 -31.32 19.14 45.98
CA ASN A 282 -30.91 18.06 46.88
C ASN A 282 -31.05 16.64 46.30
N CYS A 283 -30.10 15.72 46.46
CA CYS A 283 -28.85 15.73 47.22
C CYS A 283 -28.09 14.41 46.98
N THR A 284 -26.75 14.46 47.14
CA THR A 284 -25.84 13.51 47.85
C THR A 284 -26.20 12.02 47.99
N GLN A 285 -25.31 11.02 48.05
CA GLN A 285 -23.89 10.88 48.45
C GLN A 285 -23.54 9.39 48.20
N GLY A 286 -22.29 9.05 47.88
CA GLY A 286 -21.42 8.26 48.78
C GLY A 286 -20.85 7.06 48.00
N ALA A 287 -19.55 6.94 47.72
CA ALA A 287 -18.37 6.77 48.59
C ALA A 287 -18.33 5.41 49.33
N ARG A 288 -17.41 4.51 48.91
CA ARG A 288 -16.28 3.95 49.69
C ARG A 288 -15.90 2.48 49.36
N HIS A 289 -14.58 2.32 49.19
CA HIS A 289 -13.66 1.28 49.72
C HIS A 289 -13.73 -0.22 49.36
N GLY A 290 -12.51 -0.76 49.18
CA GLY A 290 -12.16 -2.19 49.28
C GLY A 290 -10.93 -2.57 48.43
N GLN A 291 -9.73 -2.02 48.67
CA GLN A 291 -8.58 -2.74 49.26
C GLN A 291 -8.67 -4.27 49.43
N GLN A 292 -7.75 -5.00 48.78
CA GLN A 292 -7.05 -6.23 49.21
C GLN A 292 -5.91 -6.50 48.20
N ARG A 293 -4.64 -6.16 48.44
CA ARG A 293 -3.51 -6.90 49.08
C ARG A 293 -3.26 -8.36 48.63
N SER A 294 -2.06 -8.54 48.03
CA SER A 294 -1.09 -9.67 48.10
C SER A 294 -1.56 -11.07 47.68
N THR A 295 -0.83 -11.87 46.90
CA THR A 295 0.49 -12.43 47.27
C THR A 295 1.35 -12.89 46.06
N SER A 296 2.64 -12.99 46.35
CA SER A 296 3.78 -13.50 45.58
C SER A 296 3.72 -15.00 45.22
N SER A 297 4.30 -15.38 44.07
CA SER A 297 5.33 -16.46 44.02
C SER A 297 5.96 -16.58 42.62
N ARG A 298 7.29 -16.68 42.60
CA ARG A 298 8.17 -17.07 41.49
C ARG A 298 9.04 -18.23 42.03
N PRO A 299 9.85 -18.92 41.20
CA PRO A 299 9.60 -20.25 40.60
C PRO A 299 10.52 -21.35 41.18
N PRO A 300 10.48 -22.58 40.64
CA PRO A 300 11.68 -23.41 40.47
C PRO A 300 11.91 -23.65 38.97
N GLY A 301 13.09 -23.93 38.41
CA GLY A 301 14.34 -24.49 38.92
C GLY A 301 14.87 -25.37 37.77
N ARG A 302 16.08 -25.10 37.30
CA ARG A 302 16.76 -25.79 36.19
C ARG A 302 17.23 -27.20 36.59
N THR A 303 17.38 -28.10 35.61
CA THR A 303 18.55 -29.01 35.53
C THR A 303 18.82 -29.49 34.10
N PRO A 304 20.09 -29.81 33.76
CA PRO A 304 20.57 -30.09 32.41
C PRO A 304 20.75 -31.59 32.12
N THR A 305 20.77 -31.98 30.85
CA THR A 305 21.21 -33.31 30.41
C THR A 305 22.52 -33.23 29.63
N THR A 306 23.52 -33.90 30.19
CA THR A 306 24.80 -34.29 29.59
C THR A 306 24.64 -35.60 28.80
N GLY A 307 25.33 -35.73 27.66
CA GLY A 307 25.47 -36.98 26.92
C GLY A 307 26.59 -36.89 25.88
N THR A 308 27.46 -37.89 25.87
CA THR A 308 28.89 -37.85 25.50
C THR A 308 29.19 -38.20 24.02
N ARG A 309 30.34 -37.70 23.54
CA ARG A 309 31.18 -38.04 22.34
C ARG A 309 31.25 -39.55 22.01
N GLN A 310 31.65 -40.11 20.84
CA GLN A 310 32.35 -39.79 19.56
C GLN A 310 32.31 -41.11 18.70
N PRO A 311 33.01 -41.34 17.54
CA PRO A 311 33.73 -40.48 16.60
C PRO A 311 33.41 -40.74 15.08
N SER A 312 34.07 -39.93 14.24
CA SER A 312 34.15 -39.89 12.76
C SER A 312 34.64 -41.18 12.07
N PRO A 313 34.56 -41.27 10.71
CA PRO A 313 35.74 -40.88 9.91
C PRO A 313 35.49 -40.26 8.50
N THR A 314 36.49 -39.45 8.09
CA THR A 314 37.08 -39.27 6.72
C THR A 314 36.28 -38.79 5.49
N SER A 315 36.61 -37.55 5.08
CA SER A 315 36.94 -36.97 3.73
C SER A 315 37.08 -37.89 2.48
N PRO A 316 37.22 -37.37 1.21
CA PRO A 316 37.50 -35.97 0.78
C PRO A 316 36.76 -35.43 -0.49
N ARG A 317 36.88 -34.10 -0.65
CA ARG A 317 37.06 -33.27 -1.87
C ARG A 317 36.80 -33.88 -3.27
N ARG A 318 35.93 -33.18 -4.03
CA ARG A 318 36.27 -32.46 -5.27
C ARG A 318 35.29 -31.31 -5.45
#